data_AF-A0A0G1W2F4-F1
#
_entry.id   AF-A0A0G1W2F4-F1
#
_cell.length_a   1.000
_cell.length_b   1.000
_cell.length_c   1.000
_cell.angle_alpha   90.00
_cell.angle_beta   90.00
_cell.angle_gamma   90.00
#
_symmetry.space_group_name_H-M   'P 1'
#
loop_
_entity.id
_entity.type
_entity.pdbx_description
1 polymer ?
#
loop_
_entity_poly.entity_id
_entity_poly.type
_entity_poly.pdbx_seq_one_letter_code
_entity_poly.pdbx_strand_id
1 'polypeptide(L)'
;MSDTDEIKSRINIVDFIGHRVTLKKTGRNFKGLCPFHNEKTPSFIVSPERESFHCFGCGKGGDVFTFVMEYEHVDFPEALEELAEVAGEQKILEVNHLASEYYHYILTKHKLGEKARSYLKRRGVTDKSISTFALGYSPNSWEGLSSFLKKKGYEQQLLEKAGLVIKGQSGYYDRFRGRVMFTLKDHRGNVVGFSGRVLDSGKSLPADRQEAKYINTSETPVYVKGNVLYGLDVTKGAIQKENEAVIMEGELDVISSFQEGIGNVVAIKGSALTEGHVNLLKRYTEKLAFALDGDLAGDAAARRGIEIADRAGLDMRVIILPTGKDPDEAARENPTALKKAIKSAIPIYDYFINSALKRFDAGAAFGKKKVSDEILPVLAKIENPIVRGHYVKKLANVLDTTEERLEERAKGIEKTLSYAVKPAESKGEATPIAGNKLEIYVLALLLQGKTKELFEEFASRIKHEELTHPAVKKILTSLEAFLKTNTVFLIKDFADSLAPELLPALDEAFLWDIGEFLESEEVFARGWARALRDLEYAMVKRQIEFLTNRRKLEDTSAADDARLKALTDRRKALEKGQ
;
A
#
# COMPACT_ATOMS: atom_id res chain seq x y z
N MET A 1 -6.21 5.40 -30.14
CA MET A 1 -5.81 5.57 -28.72
C MET A 1 -4.31 5.56 -28.69
N SER A 2 -3.70 6.52 -27.99
CA SER A 2 -2.25 6.46 -27.72
C SER A 2 -1.96 5.39 -26.68
N ASP A 3 -0.73 4.91 -26.62
CA ASP A 3 -0.28 3.94 -25.61
C ASP A 3 -0.51 4.46 -24.17
N THR A 4 -0.42 5.78 -23.98
CA THR A 4 -0.69 6.47 -22.71
C THR A 4 -2.16 6.39 -22.29
N ASP A 5 -3.12 6.53 -23.23
CA ASP A 5 -4.55 6.39 -22.93
C ASP A 5 -4.88 4.94 -22.57
N GLU A 6 -4.23 3.98 -23.23
CA GLU A 6 -4.40 2.55 -22.96
C GLU A 6 -3.93 2.20 -21.54
N ILE A 7 -2.81 2.78 -21.08
CA ILE A 7 -2.28 2.62 -19.73
C ILE A 7 -3.23 3.23 -18.69
N LYS A 8 -3.69 4.47 -18.89
CA LYS A 8 -4.62 5.15 -17.98
C LYS A 8 -5.91 4.36 -17.78
N SER A 9 -6.49 3.87 -18.88
CA SER A 9 -7.76 3.11 -18.85
C SER A 9 -7.71 1.82 -18.01
N ARG A 10 -6.50 1.33 -17.69
CA ARG A 10 -6.30 0.12 -16.88
C ARG A 10 -5.93 0.39 -15.45
N ILE A 11 -5.60 1.63 -15.10
CA ILE A 11 -5.17 1.98 -13.75
C ILE A 11 -6.31 2.68 -13.05
N ASN A 12 -6.85 2.02 -12.02
CA ASN A 12 -7.73 2.71 -11.09
C ASN A 12 -6.89 3.68 -10.25
N ILE A 13 -7.00 4.99 -10.54
CA ILE A 13 -6.21 6.02 -9.86
C ILE A 13 -6.42 6.04 -8.35
N VAL A 14 -7.62 5.70 -7.86
CA VAL A 14 -7.90 5.65 -6.41
C VAL A 14 -7.13 4.52 -5.75
N ASP A 15 -7.13 3.34 -6.37
CA ASP A 15 -6.41 2.20 -5.83
C ASP A 15 -4.91 2.47 -5.88
N PHE A 16 -4.40 2.94 -7.03
CA PHE A 16 -2.99 3.25 -7.24
C PHE A 16 -2.45 4.27 -6.23
N ILE A 17 -3.15 5.41 -6.06
CA ILE A 17 -2.74 6.43 -5.10
C ILE A 17 -2.98 5.94 -3.66
N GLY A 18 -4.07 5.19 -3.42
CA GLY A 18 -4.40 4.64 -2.11
C GLY A 18 -3.36 3.66 -1.55
N HIS A 19 -2.48 3.11 -2.39
CA HIS A 19 -1.33 2.32 -1.96
C HIS A 19 -0.20 3.15 -1.36
N ARG A 20 -0.12 4.44 -1.71
CA ARG A 20 0.93 5.39 -1.28
C ARG A 20 0.43 6.39 -0.24
N VAL A 21 -0.84 6.78 -0.35
CA VAL A 21 -1.48 7.79 0.49
C VAL A 21 -2.69 7.16 1.17
N THR A 22 -2.83 7.37 2.48
CA THR A 22 -4.04 6.92 3.19
C THR A 22 -5.24 7.78 2.76
N LEU A 23 -6.18 7.16 2.05
CA LEU A 23 -7.39 7.81 1.54
C LEU A 23 -8.64 7.34 2.28
N LYS A 24 -9.54 8.27 2.63
CA LYS A 24 -10.86 8.00 3.19
C LYS A 24 -11.95 8.44 2.22
N LYS A 25 -12.94 7.59 1.97
CA LYS A 25 -14.06 7.92 1.09
C LYS A 25 -14.89 9.06 1.67
N THR A 26 -15.13 10.11 0.87
CA THR A 26 -15.90 11.30 1.23
C THR A 26 -16.85 11.65 0.08
N GLY A 27 -18.13 11.30 0.22
CA GLY A 27 -19.11 11.41 -0.87
C GLY A 27 -18.73 10.51 -2.06
N ARG A 28 -18.58 11.13 -3.25
CA ARG A 28 -18.17 10.45 -4.50
C ARG A 28 -16.65 10.35 -4.68
N ASN A 29 -15.87 11.11 -3.91
CA ASN A 29 -14.41 11.18 -4.01
C ASN A 29 -13.73 10.55 -2.79
N PHE A 30 -12.40 10.55 -2.80
CA PHE A 30 -11.56 10.09 -1.70
C PHE A 30 -10.68 11.24 -1.21
N LYS A 31 -10.46 11.35 0.10
CA LYS A 31 -9.75 12.44 0.76
C LYS A 31 -8.65 11.91 1.68
N GLY A 32 -7.46 12.50 1.65
CA GLY A 32 -6.30 12.12 2.46
C GLY A 32 -5.39 13.31 2.76
N LEU A 33 -4.33 13.07 3.51
CA LEU A 33 -3.23 14.03 3.65
C LEU A 33 -2.40 14.01 2.37
N CYS A 34 -1.96 15.16 1.92
CA CYS A 34 -1.15 15.28 0.74
C CYS A 34 0.25 14.70 0.97
N PRO A 35 0.74 13.86 0.05
CA PRO A 35 2.11 13.37 0.14
C PRO A 35 3.16 14.41 -0.26
N PHE A 36 2.75 15.48 -0.95
CA PHE A 36 3.67 16.43 -1.57
C PHE A 36 3.98 17.64 -0.71
N HIS A 37 3.29 17.80 0.42
CA HIS A 37 3.56 18.84 1.39
C HIS A 37 3.09 18.42 2.79
N ASN A 38 3.74 18.95 3.82
CA ASN A 38 3.44 18.56 5.19
C ASN A 38 2.23 19.33 5.72
N GLU A 39 1.12 18.63 5.93
CA GLU A 39 -0.12 19.19 6.48
C GLU A 39 -0.69 18.30 7.58
N LYS A 40 -1.49 18.89 8.49
CA LYS A 40 -2.19 18.15 9.56
C LYS A 40 -3.65 17.83 9.21
N THR A 41 -4.21 18.56 8.26
CA THR A 41 -5.61 18.44 7.83
C THR A 41 -5.65 17.87 6.42
N PRO A 42 -6.42 16.80 6.14
CA PRO A 42 -6.52 16.23 4.80
C PRO A 42 -6.95 17.26 3.76
N SER A 43 -6.15 17.52 2.74
CA SER A 43 -6.53 18.36 1.59
C SER A 43 -6.36 17.67 0.24
N PHE A 44 -5.83 16.45 0.23
CA PHE A 44 -5.60 15.67 -0.98
C PHE A 44 -6.86 14.91 -1.40
N ILE A 45 -7.42 15.24 -2.56
CA ILE A 45 -8.64 14.63 -3.10
C ILE A 45 -8.30 13.78 -4.33
N VAL A 46 -8.84 12.58 -4.40
CA VAL A 46 -8.77 11.70 -5.58
C VAL A 46 -10.18 11.45 -6.08
N SER A 47 -10.40 11.69 -7.37
CA SER A 47 -11.69 11.47 -8.03
C SER A 47 -11.62 10.25 -8.94
N PRO A 48 -12.38 9.18 -8.66
CA PRO A 48 -12.43 8.02 -9.55
C PRO A 48 -13.12 8.36 -10.88
N GLU A 49 -14.15 9.23 -10.85
CA GLU A 49 -14.93 9.59 -12.04
C GLU A 49 -14.14 10.49 -13.00
N ARG A 50 -13.28 11.38 -12.47
CA ARG A 50 -12.41 12.25 -13.27
C ARG A 50 -11.01 11.68 -13.49
N GLU A 51 -10.73 10.46 -13.03
CA GLU A 51 -9.43 9.78 -13.10
C GLU A 51 -8.23 10.70 -12.76
N SER A 52 -8.40 11.57 -11.77
CA SER A 52 -7.43 12.62 -11.41
C SER A 52 -7.39 12.86 -9.89
N PHE A 53 -6.28 13.44 -9.44
CA PHE A 53 -6.13 13.92 -8.06
C PHE A 53 -5.89 15.43 -8.03
N HIS A 54 -6.20 16.05 -6.91
CA HIS A 54 -5.84 17.43 -6.62
C HIS A 54 -5.67 17.64 -5.11
N CYS A 55 -4.59 18.30 -4.73
CA CYS A 55 -4.33 18.71 -3.36
C CYS A 55 -4.76 20.16 -3.15
N PHE A 56 -5.78 20.37 -2.32
CA PHE A 56 -6.26 21.71 -1.99
C PHE A 56 -5.31 22.49 -1.04
N GLY A 57 -4.32 21.84 -0.41
CA GLY A 57 -3.29 22.51 0.41
C GLY A 57 -2.05 23.01 -0.34
N CYS A 58 -1.57 22.29 -1.37
CA CYS A 58 -0.38 22.68 -2.16
C CYS A 58 -0.60 22.84 -3.67
N GLY A 59 -1.83 22.64 -4.16
CA GLY A 59 -2.22 22.85 -5.55
C GLY A 59 -1.77 21.78 -6.53
N LYS A 60 -0.90 20.84 -6.12
CA LYS A 60 -0.51 19.73 -7.00
C LYS A 60 -1.73 18.91 -7.40
N GLY A 61 -1.91 18.70 -8.69
CA GLY A 61 -3.01 17.92 -9.24
C GLY A 61 -2.70 17.48 -10.65
N GLY A 62 -3.35 16.41 -11.07
CA GLY A 62 -3.12 15.81 -12.38
C GLY A 62 -3.67 14.40 -12.44
N ASP A 63 -3.26 13.68 -13.47
CA ASP A 63 -3.59 12.27 -13.64
C ASP A 63 -2.59 11.38 -12.90
N VAL A 64 -2.71 10.07 -13.11
CA VAL A 64 -1.81 9.09 -12.49
C VAL A 64 -0.34 9.26 -12.90
N PHE A 65 -0.03 9.77 -14.10
CA PHE A 65 1.35 10.04 -14.53
C PHE A 65 1.91 11.24 -13.78
N THR A 66 1.13 12.32 -13.68
CA THR A 66 1.53 13.48 -12.87
C THR A 66 1.77 13.05 -11.43
N PHE A 67 0.93 12.17 -10.88
CA PHE A 67 1.12 11.67 -9.52
C PHE A 67 2.46 10.96 -9.35
N VAL A 68 2.81 10.01 -10.23
CA VAL A 68 4.06 9.25 -10.15
C VAL A 68 5.27 10.17 -10.27
N MET A 69 5.28 11.05 -11.28
CA MET A 69 6.38 12.00 -11.48
C MET A 69 6.59 12.88 -10.24
N GLU A 70 5.51 13.35 -9.62
CA GLU A 70 5.57 14.21 -8.44
C GLU A 70 5.89 13.47 -7.14
N TYR A 71 5.52 12.19 -7.04
CA TYR A 71 5.66 11.38 -5.83
C TYR A 71 7.03 10.69 -5.76
N GLU A 72 7.47 10.11 -6.88
CA GLU A 72 8.73 9.39 -6.98
C GLU A 72 9.88 10.31 -7.46
N HIS A 73 9.57 11.56 -7.83
CA HIS A 73 10.52 12.56 -8.36
C HIS A 73 11.22 12.11 -9.65
N VAL A 74 10.47 11.44 -10.52
CA VAL A 74 10.93 10.87 -11.79
C VAL A 74 10.41 11.66 -12.99
N ASP A 75 11.08 11.51 -14.14
CA ASP A 75 10.62 12.14 -15.39
C ASP A 75 9.50 11.32 -16.08
N PHE A 76 8.98 11.84 -17.19
CA PHE A 76 7.86 11.20 -17.89
C PHE A 76 8.21 9.80 -18.46
N PRO A 77 9.36 9.58 -19.11
CA PRO A 77 9.80 8.23 -19.50
C PRO A 77 9.81 7.22 -18.34
N GLU A 78 10.36 7.59 -17.20
CA GLU A 78 10.41 6.73 -16.00
C GLU A 78 8.99 6.46 -15.45
N ALA A 79 8.15 7.48 -15.36
CA ALA A 79 6.75 7.33 -14.94
C ALA A 79 5.93 6.48 -15.93
N LEU A 80 6.23 6.57 -17.22
CA LEU A 80 5.61 5.75 -18.26
C LEU A 80 6.00 4.29 -18.12
N GLU A 81 7.27 3.99 -17.82
CA GLU A 81 7.74 2.63 -17.56
C GLU A 81 7.02 2.03 -16.34
N GLU A 82 6.99 2.75 -15.21
CA GLU A 82 6.31 2.29 -14.00
C GLU A 82 4.81 2.03 -14.23
N LEU A 83 4.10 2.98 -14.86
CA LEU A 83 2.66 2.83 -15.09
C LEU A 83 2.35 1.79 -16.16
N ALA A 84 3.24 1.60 -17.14
CA ALA A 84 3.13 0.49 -18.08
C ALA A 84 3.29 -0.87 -17.40
N GLU A 85 4.17 -1.00 -16.40
CA GLU A 85 4.28 -2.20 -15.58
C GLU A 85 2.97 -2.48 -14.83
N VAL A 86 2.41 -1.47 -14.15
CA VAL A 86 1.14 -1.58 -13.40
C VAL A 86 -0.03 -1.91 -14.33
N ALA A 87 -0.13 -1.26 -15.49
CA ALA A 87 -1.15 -1.59 -16.49
C ALA A 87 -0.95 -3.02 -17.05
N GLY A 88 0.29 -3.47 -17.17
CA GLY A 88 0.66 -4.84 -17.51
C GLY A 88 0.22 -5.85 -16.44
N GLU A 89 0.42 -5.53 -15.16
CA GLU A 89 -0.08 -6.31 -14.03
C GLU A 89 -1.60 -6.44 -14.08
N GLN A 90 -2.32 -5.36 -14.36
CA GLN A 90 -3.78 -5.40 -14.47
C GLN A 90 -4.25 -6.33 -15.60
N LYS A 91 -3.59 -6.31 -16.77
CA LYS A 91 -3.86 -7.29 -17.84
C LYS A 91 -3.60 -8.71 -17.36
N ILE A 92 -2.54 -8.95 -16.60
CA ILE A 92 -2.23 -10.28 -16.06
C ILE A 92 -3.32 -10.74 -15.09
N LEU A 93 -3.78 -9.86 -14.19
CA LEU A 93 -4.90 -10.16 -13.28
C LEU A 93 -6.19 -10.50 -14.04
N GLU A 94 -6.49 -9.77 -15.11
CA GLU A 94 -7.65 -10.01 -15.96
C GLU A 94 -7.60 -11.38 -16.64
N VAL A 95 -6.47 -11.73 -17.30
CA VAL A 95 -6.34 -13.05 -17.95
C VAL A 95 -6.33 -14.19 -16.94
N ASN A 96 -5.74 -13.97 -15.76
CA ASN A 96 -5.77 -14.92 -14.66
C ASN A 96 -7.20 -15.13 -14.13
N HIS A 97 -8.00 -14.07 -14.01
CA HIS A 97 -9.40 -14.18 -13.62
C HIS A 97 -10.18 -15.06 -14.62
N LEU A 98 -10.05 -14.77 -15.93
CA LEU A 98 -10.67 -15.57 -16.98
C LEU A 98 -10.19 -17.02 -17.01
N ALA A 99 -8.90 -17.26 -16.74
CA ALA A 99 -8.36 -18.61 -16.63
C ALA A 99 -8.96 -19.37 -15.43
N SER A 100 -9.17 -18.69 -14.29
CA SER A 100 -9.83 -19.27 -13.12
C SER A 100 -11.27 -19.66 -13.45
N GLU A 101 -12.04 -18.79 -14.09
CA GLU A 101 -13.41 -19.08 -14.54
C GLU A 101 -13.44 -20.25 -15.52
N TYR A 102 -12.51 -20.29 -16.49
CA TYR A 102 -12.39 -21.38 -17.45
C TYR A 102 -12.16 -22.73 -16.75
N TYR A 103 -11.17 -22.80 -15.85
CA TYR A 103 -10.88 -24.03 -15.12
C TYR A 103 -12.02 -24.43 -14.18
N HIS A 104 -12.66 -23.47 -13.53
CA HIS A 104 -13.80 -23.71 -12.64
C HIS A 104 -15.01 -24.25 -13.41
N TYR A 105 -15.31 -23.67 -14.58
CA TYR A 105 -16.36 -24.14 -15.47
C TYR A 105 -16.10 -25.58 -15.94
N ILE A 106 -14.86 -25.89 -16.34
CA ILE A 106 -14.51 -27.25 -16.74
C ILE A 106 -14.72 -28.23 -15.59
N LEU A 107 -14.28 -27.88 -14.38
CA LEU A 107 -14.44 -28.74 -13.21
C LEU A 107 -15.91 -28.95 -12.87
N THR A 108 -16.75 -27.92 -12.92
CA THR A 108 -18.11 -27.97 -12.34
C THR A 108 -19.21 -28.28 -13.34
N LYS A 109 -19.06 -27.87 -14.60
CA LYS A 109 -20.13 -27.95 -15.62
C LYS A 109 -19.78 -28.87 -16.79
N HIS A 110 -18.51 -28.98 -17.16
CA HIS A 110 -18.12 -29.75 -18.33
C HIS A 110 -17.89 -31.25 -18.02
N LYS A 111 -18.13 -32.12 -19.00
CA LYS A 111 -17.89 -33.57 -18.91
C LYS A 111 -16.43 -33.94 -18.66
N LEU A 112 -15.49 -33.12 -19.17
CA LEU A 112 -14.05 -33.33 -18.94
C LEU A 112 -13.67 -33.23 -17.45
N GLY A 113 -14.45 -32.53 -16.64
CA GLY A 113 -14.21 -32.41 -15.20
C GLY A 113 -14.58 -33.66 -14.38
N GLU A 114 -15.26 -34.68 -14.94
CA GLU A 114 -15.76 -35.83 -14.19
C GLU A 114 -14.70 -36.57 -13.38
N LYS A 115 -13.52 -36.80 -13.97
CA LYS A 115 -12.39 -37.46 -13.29
C LYS A 115 -11.88 -36.62 -12.11
N ALA A 116 -11.79 -35.31 -12.28
CA ALA A 116 -11.36 -34.39 -11.24
C ALA A 116 -12.38 -34.26 -10.10
N ARG A 117 -13.68 -34.17 -10.42
CA ARG A 117 -14.76 -34.20 -9.41
C ARG A 117 -14.74 -35.51 -8.62
N SER A 118 -14.54 -36.65 -9.30
CA SER A 118 -14.44 -37.96 -8.64
C SER A 118 -13.23 -38.03 -7.71
N TYR A 119 -12.09 -37.48 -8.12
CA TYR A 119 -10.90 -37.38 -7.28
C TYR A 119 -11.13 -36.51 -6.04
N LEU A 120 -11.68 -35.30 -6.21
CA LEU A 120 -11.98 -34.37 -5.12
C LEU A 120 -12.98 -34.96 -4.12
N LYS A 121 -14.01 -35.66 -4.62
CA LYS A 121 -14.97 -36.38 -3.78
C LYS A 121 -14.31 -37.47 -2.94
N ARG A 122 -13.36 -38.25 -3.50
CA ARG A 122 -12.58 -39.23 -2.72
C ARG A 122 -11.69 -38.57 -1.66
N ARG A 123 -11.25 -37.33 -1.90
CA ARG A 123 -10.51 -36.52 -0.93
C ARG A 123 -11.43 -35.79 0.06
N GLY A 124 -12.74 -36.00 0.03
CA GLY A 124 -13.69 -35.37 0.95
C GLY A 124 -13.92 -33.88 0.69
N VAL A 125 -13.53 -33.36 -0.49
CA VAL A 125 -13.77 -31.96 -0.84
C VAL A 125 -15.21 -31.78 -1.30
N THR A 126 -15.92 -30.85 -0.66
CA THR A 126 -17.34 -30.54 -0.90
C THR A 126 -17.53 -29.56 -2.05
N ASP A 127 -18.73 -29.54 -2.66
CA ASP A 127 -19.08 -28.57 -3.71
C ASP A 127 -19.02 -27.12 -3.20
N LYS A 128 -19.37 -26.90 -1.92
CA LYS A 128 -19.24 -25.59 -1.27
C LYS A 128 -17.79 -25.12 -1.25
N SER A 129 -16.84 -26.00 -0.92
CA SER A 129 -15.41 -25.67 -0.95
C SER A 129 -14.88 -25.49 -2.35
N ILE A 130 -15.33 -26.30 -3.31
CA ILE A 130 -15.00 -26.14 -4.73
C ILE A 130 -15.37 -24.73 -5.20
N SER A 131 -16.55 -24.24 -4.81
CA SER A 131 -16.99 -22.88 -5.12
C SER A 131 -16.21 -21.82 -4.33
N THR A 132 -16.09 -21.98 -3.00
CA THR A 132 -15.44 -21.00 -2.10
C THR A 132 -13.99 -20.72 -2.48
N PHE A 133 -13.22 -21.78 -2.77
CA PHE A 133 -11.81 -21.68 -3.13
C PHE A 133 -11.57 -21.60 -4.65
N ALA A 134 -12.64 -21.46 -5.45
CA ALA A 134 -12.58 -21.41 -6.91
C ALA A 134 -11.71 -22.53 -7.49
N LEU A 135 -11.93 -23.78 -7.05
CA LEU A 135 -11.19 -24.92 -7.58
C LEU A 135 -11.58 -25.17 -9.04
N GLY A 136 -10.63 -25.65 -9.83
CA GLY A 136 -10.82 -25.89 -11.25
C GLY A 136 -10.18 -27.18 -11.74
N TYR A 137 -10.30 -27.43 -13.04
CA TYR A 137 -9.64 -28.55 -13.69
C TYR A 137 -9.05 -28.08 -15.02
N SER A 138 -7.75 -28.34 -15.19
CA SER A 138 -7.10 -28.23 -16.50
C SER A 138 -7.11 -29.60 -17.17
N PRO A 139 -7.81 -29.77 -18.31
CA PRO A 139 -7.78 -31.01 -19.07
C PRO A 139 -6.36 -31.37 -19.52
N ASN A 140 -6.14 -32.64 -19.85
CA ASN A 140 -4.88 -33.06 -20.46
C ASN A 140 -4.85 -32.69 -21.95
N SER A 141 -4.72 -31.39 -22.24
CA SER A 141 -4.65 -30.82 -23.59
C SER A 141 -3.48 -29.83 -23.67
N TRP A 142 -2.85 -29.72 -24.84
CA TRP A 142 -1.70 -28.85 -25.06
C TRP A 142 -2.07 -27.37 -25.20
N GLU A 143 -3.28 -27.06 -25.67
CA GLU A 143 -3.67 -25.69 -26.02
C GLU A 143 -5.12 -25.36 -25.61
N GLY A 144 -5.64 -26.01 -24.57
CA GLY A 144 -7.04 -25.84 -24.14
C GLY A 144 -7.36 -24.42 -23.66
N LEU A 145 -6.60 -23.94 -22.67
CA LEU A 145 -6.74 -22.59 -22.12
C LEU A 145 -6.24 -21.54 -23.13
N SER A 146 -5.05 -21.75 -23.70
CA SER A 146 -4.44 -20.76 -24.61
C SER A 146 -5.31 -20.52 -25.85
N SER A 147 -5.94 -21.54 -26.43
CA SER A 147 -6.87 -21.34 -27.55
C SER A 147 -8.11 -20.55 -27.13
N PHE A 148 -8.63 -20.76 -25.92
CA PHE A 148 -9.75 -19.99 -25.38
C PHE A 148 -9.39 -18.51 -25.19
N LEU A 149 -8.23 -18.22 -24.60
CA LEU A 149 -7.78 -16.85 -24.36
C LEU A 149 -7.39 -16.12 -25.66
N LYS A 150 -6.78 -16.82 -26.63
CA LYS A 150 -6.52 -16.29 -27.98
C LYS A 150 -7.80 -15.85 -28.67
N LYS A 151 -8.87 -16.66 -28.59
CA LYS A 151 -10.19 -16.31 -29.15
C LYS A 151 -10.82 -15.08 -28.47
N LYS A 152 -10.43 -14.77 -27.24
CA LYS A 152 -10.81 -13.54 -26.53
C LYS A 152 -9.91 -12.34 -26.85
N GLY A 153 -8.92 -12.50 -27.72
CA GLY A 153 -8.06 -11.40 -28.19
C GLY A 153 -6.75 -11.22 -27.42
N TYR A 154 -6.39 -12.12 -26.49
CA TYR A 154 -5.14 -11.99 -25.74
C TYR A 154 -3.94 -12.59 -26.50
N GLU A 155 -2.83 -11.86 -26.48
CA GLU A 155 -1.57 -12.26 -27.09
C GLU A 155 -0.81 -13.33 -26.28
N GLN A 156 -0.04 -14.17 -26.96
CA GLN A 156 0.66 -15.30 -26.34
C GLN A 156 1.76 -14.84 -25.37
N GLN A 157 2.40 -13.70 -25.67
CA GLN A 157 3.42 -13.08 -24.82
C GLN A 157 2.86 -12.66 -23.46
N LEU A 158 1.63 -12.12 -23.43
CA LEU A 158 0.96 -11.80 -22.18
C LEU A 158 0.65 -13.07 -21.38
N LEU A 159 0.18 -14.13 -22.04
CA LEU A 159 -0.11 -15.40 -21.38
C LEU A 159 1.15 -16.06 -20.80
N GLU A 160 2.30 -15.90 -21.47
CA GLU A 160 3.60 -16.35 -20.97
C GLU A 160 4.02 -15.55 -19.74
N LYS A 161 3.93 -14.21 -19.79
CA LYS A 161 4.20 -13.33 -18.64
C LYS A 161 3.28 -13.63 -17.44
N ALA A 162 2.03 -14.00 -17.70
CA ALA A 162 1.08 -14.45 -16.68
C ALA A 162 1.39 -15.86 -16.12
N GLY A 163 2.34 -16.58 -16.72
CA GLY A 163 2.70 -17.95 -16.33
C GLY A 163 1.64 -19.00 -16.70
N LEU A 164 0.75 -18.70 -17.64
CA LEU A 164 -0.32 -19.61 -18.09
C LEU A 164 0.15 -20.55 -19.21
N VAL A 165 1.11 -20.12 -20.01
CA VAL A 165 1.72 -20.91 -21.10
C VAL A 165 3.23 -20.98 -20.95
N ILE A 166 3.85 -21.95 -21.64
CA ILE A 166 5.30 -22.11 -21.75
C ILE A 166 5.66 -22.03 -23.22
N LYS A 167 6.73 -21.28 -23.54
CA LYS A 167 7.32 -21.24 -24.87
C LYS A 167 8.16 -22.49 -25.13
N GLY A 168 7.76 -23.27 -26.12
CA GLY A 168 8.49 -24.42 -26.67
C GLY A 168 9.19 -24.10 -27.99
N GLN A 169 9.74 -25.13 -28.65
CA GLN A 169 10.44 -24.96 -29.93
C GLN A 169 9.50 -24.59 -31.10
N SER A 170 8.28 -25.15 -31.12
CA SER A 170 7.32 -24.96 -32.22
C SER A 170 6.19 -23.97 -31.90
N GLY A 171 6.27 -23.26 -30.77
CA GLY A 171 5.23 -22.34 -30.32
C GLY A 171 4.98 -22.45 -28.81
N TYR A 172 3.82 -21.99 -28.36
CA TYR A 172 3.44 -21.95 -26.96
C TYR A 172 2.46 -23.06 -26.63
N TYR A 173 2.54 -23.61 -25.42
CA TYR A 173 1.61 -24.62 -24.91
C TYR A 173 1.20 -24.33 -23.46
N ASP A 174 0.03 -24.81 -23.06
CA ASP A 174 -0.53 -24.60 -21.72
C ASP A 174 0.39 -25.17 -20.64
N ARG A 175 0.68 -24.38 -19.59
CA ARG A 175 1.54 -24.81 -18.47
C ARG A 175 0.92 -25.96 -17.70
N PHE A 176 -0.35 -25.84 -17.35
CA PHE A 176 -1.08 -26.79 -16.53
C PHE A 176 -1.88 -27.74 -17.41
N ARG A 177 -1.66 -29.06 -17.26
CA ARG A 177 -2.34 -30.09 -18.06
C ARG A 177 -2.67 -31.28 -17.19
N GLY A 178 -3.90 -31.78 -17.28
CA GLY A 178 -4.36 -32.96 -16.55
C GLY A 178 -4.38 -32.81 -15.03
N ARG A 179 -4.61 -31.60 -14.52
CA ARG A 179 -4.42 -31.25 -13.10
C ARG A 179 -5.68 -30.64 -12.49
N VAL A 180 -5.93 -30.96 -11.22
CA VAL A 180 -6.82 -30.16 -10.37
C VAL A 180 -6.13 -28.83 -10.12
N MET A 181 -6.88 -27.76 -10.34
CA MET A 181 -6.39 -26.39 -10.22
C MET A 181 -6.86 -25.79 -8.91
N PHE A 182 -5.92 -25.25 -8.15
CA PHE A 182 -6.16 -24.40 -6.98
C PHE A 182 -5.88 -22.97 -7.41
N THR A 183 -6.91 -22.13 -7.42
CA THR A 183 -6.78 -20.71 -7.76
C THR A 183 -6.03 -20.00 -6.63
N LEU A 184 -4.93 -19.32 -6.95
CA LEU A 184 -4.17 -18.54 -5.99
C LEU A 184 -4.65 -17.09 -6.05
N LYS A 185 -5.07 -16.56 -4.90
CA LYS A 185 -5.55 -15.19 -4.77
C LYS A 185 -4.69 -14.40 -3.81
N ASP A 186 -4.56 -13.11 -4.06
CA ASP A 186 -4.01 -12.18 -3.08
C ASP A 186 -5.01 -11.96 -1.91
N HIS A 187 -4.60 -11.20 -0.89
CA HIS A 187 -5.47 -10.87 0.25
C HIS A 187 -6.74 -10.08 -0.11
N ARG A 188 -6.82 -9.49 -1.32
CA ARG A 188 -7.98 -8.73 -1.82
C ARG A 188 -8.93 -9.60 -2.63
N GLY A 189 -8.50 -10.79 -3.04
CA GLY A 189 -9.26 -11.74 -3.83
C GLY A 189 -8.93 -11.72 -5.32
N ASN A 190 -7.93 -10.95 -5.75
CA ASN A 190 -7.48 -10.93 -7.14
C ASN A 190 -6.78 -12.24 -7.48
N VAL A 191 -7.05 -12.81 -8.67
CA VAL A 191 -6.39 -14.04 -9.09
C VAL A 191 -4.98 -13.72 -9.60
N VAL A 192 -3.98 -14.16 -8.85
CA VAL A 192 -2.57 -13.90 -9.14
C VAL A 192 -1.87 -15.07 -9.81
N GLY A 193 -2.40 -16.29 -9.66
CA GLY A 193 -1.83 -17.46 -10.29
C GLY A 193 -2.54 -18.74 -9.91
N PHE A 194 -1.87 -19.88 -10.08
CA PHE A 194 -2.46 -21.20 -9.90
C PHE A 194 -1.46 -22.19 -9.31
N SER A 195 -1.98 -23.15 -8.54
CA SER A 195 -1.32 -24.42 -8.26
C SER A 195 -2.06 -25.57 -8.94
N GLY A 196 -1.32 -26.50 -9.51
CA GLY A 196 -1.86 -27.64 -10.26
C GLY A 196 -1.39 -28.97 -9.69
N ARG A 197 -2.33 -29.78 -9.17
CA ARG A 197 -2.06 -31.13 -8.66
C ARG A 197 -2.46 -32.21 -9.66
N VAL A 198 -1.58 -33.17 -9.91
CA VAL A 198 -1.93 -34.35 -10.73
C VAL A 198 -3.00 -35.21 -10.04
N LEU A 199 -3.91 -35.78 -10.83
CA LEU A 199 -4.98 -36.65 -10.33
C LEU A 199 -4.47 -38.00 -9.81
N ASP A 200 -3.49 -38.58 -10.52
CA ASP A 200 -2.97 -39.93 -10.27
C ASP A 200 -1.48 -39.86 -9.91
N SER A 201 -1.16 -39.45 -8.68
CA SER A 201 0.21 -39.49 -8.15
C SER A 201 0.70 -40.92 -7.80
N GLY A 202 -0.01 -41.96 -8.26
CA GLY A 202 0.13 -43.35 -7.78
C GLY A 202 0.40 -44.40 -8.86
N LYS A 203 0.50 -44.03 -10.14
CA LYS A 203 1.09 -44.91 -11.15
C LYS A 203 2.51 -44.43 -11.38
N SER A 204 3.47 -45.25 -10.99
CA SER A 204 4.88 -45.09 -11.31
C SER A 204 5.03 -44.90 -12.82
N LEU A 205 5.02 -43.64 -13.25
CA LEU A 205 5.63 -43.29 -14.52
C LEU A 205 7.10 -43.68 -14.40
N PRO A 206 7.71 -44.29 -15.44
CA PRO A 206 9.14 -44.57 -15.42
C PRO A 206 9.92 -43.30 -15.05
N ALA A 207 11.07 -43.45 -14.39
CA ALA A 207 11.77 -42.36 -13.70
C ALA A 207 12.10 -41.15 -14.60
N ASP A 208 12.12 -41.35 -15.92
CA ASP A 208 12.30 -40.36 -16.98
C ASP A 208 11.06 -39.49 -17.26
N ARG A 209 9.88 -39.83 -16.73
CA ARG A 209 8.60 -39.13 -16.94
C ARG A 209 7.89 -38.74 -15.64
N GLN A 210 8.60 -38.69 -14.52
CA GLN A 210 7.99 -38.41 -13.22
C GLN A 210 7.62 -36.92 -13.12
N GLU A 211 6.38 -36.60 -13.48
CA GLU A 211 5.85 -35.25 -13.31
C GLU A 211 5.71 -34.90 -11.82
N ALA A 212 6.12 -33.68 -11.45
CA ALA A 212 5.95 -33.20 -10.08
C ALA A 212 4.47 -33.25 -9.64
N LYS A 213 4.23 -33.79 -8.44
CA LYS A 213 2.89 -33.97 -7.84
C LYS A 213 2.09 -32.66 -7.84
N TYR A 214 2.79 -31.56 -7.55
CA TYR A 214 2.31 -30.19 -7.61
C TYR A 214 3.23 -29.36 -8.50
N ILE A 215 2.64 -28.45 -9.28
CA ILE A 215 3.35 -27.38 -9.96
C ILE A 215 2.65 -26.06 -9.66
N ASN A 216 3.41 -24.99 -9.52
CA ASN A 216 2.87 -23.65 -9.32
C ASN A 216 3.14 -22.79 -10.56
N THR A 217 2.36 -21.72 -10.70
CA THR A 217 2.75 -20.55 -11.49
C THR A 217 4.16 -20.13 -11.06
N SER A 218 5.04 -19.85 -12.02
CA SER A 218 6.36 -19.26 -11.74
C SER A 218 6.19 -17.85 -11.16
N GLU A 219 7.26 -17.23 -10.66
CA GLU A 219 7.20 -15.80 -10.30
C GLU A 219 6.71 -14.97 -11.51
N THR A 220 5.74 -14.07 -11.27
CA THR A 220 5.21 -13.12 -12.25
C THR A 220 5.09 -11.75 -11.58
N PRO A 221 4.87 -10.67 -12.35
CA PRO A 221 4.64 -9.34 -11.76
C PRO A 221 3.57 -9.32 -10.66
N VAL A 222 2.47 -10.07 -10.84
CA VAL A 222 1.36 -10.13 -9.87
C VAL A 222 1.47 -11.28 -8.86
N TYR A 223 2.40 -12.22 -9.07
CA TYR A 223 2.55 -13.40 -8.22
C TYR A 223 3.98 -13.55 -7.72
N VAL A 224 4.16 -13.10 -6.47
CA VAL A 224 5.37 -13.35 -5.69
C VAL A 224 5.09 -14.41 -4.64
N LYS A 225 5.74 -15.59 -4.73
CA LYS A 225 5.41 -16.73 -3.86
C LYS A 225 5.49 -16.35 -2.38
N GLY A 226 6.49 -15.58 -2.00
CA GLY A 226 6.74 -15.11 -0.62
C GLY A 226 5.75 -14.07 -0.10
N ASN A 227 4.78 -13.63 -0.89
CA ASN A 227 3.77 -12.63 -0.51
C ASN A 227 2.33 -13.18 -0.57
N VAL A 228 2.16 -14.48 -0.86
CA VAL A 228 0.83 -15.07 -1.12
C VAL A 228 0.61 -16.30 -0.25
N LEU A 229 -0.33 -16.15 0.70
CA LEU A 229 -0.83 -17.21 1.56
C LEU A 229 -2.15 -17.76 0.98
N TYR A 230 -2.18 -19.06 0.68
CA TYR A 230 -3.39 -19.68 0.15
C TYR A 230 -4.53 -19.65 1.20
N GLY A 231 -5.71 -19.25 0.75
CA GLY A 231 -6.93 -19.15 1.58
C GLY A 231 -7.09 -17.84 2.34
N LEU A 232 -6.09 -16.95 2.37
CA LEU A 232 -6.17 -15.71 3.16
C LEU A 232 -7.31 -14.79 2.70
N ASP A 233 -7.64 -14.76 1.41
CA ASP A 233 -8.75 -13.98 0.87
C ASP A 233 -10.10 -14.34 1.54
N VAL A 234 -10.29 -15.62 1.85
CA VAL A 234 -11.51 -16.15 2.47
C VAL A 234 -11.41 -16.27 3.99
N THR A 235 -10.22 -16.46 4.57
CA THR A 235 -10.03 -16.71 6.02
C THR A 235 -9.65 -15.49 6.85
N LYS A 236 -9.20 -14.38 6.23
CA LYS A 236 -8.75 -13.16 6.94
C LYS A 236 -9.71 -12.63 8.00
N GLY A 237 -11.02 -12.71 7.75
CA GLY A 237 -12.03 -12.25 8.71
C GLY A 237 -12.10 -13.12 9.97
N ALA A 238 -11.94 -14.44 9.82
CA ALA A 238 -11.88 -15.36 10.94
C ALA A 238 -10.54 -15.25 11.69
N ILE A 239 -9.43 -15.07 10.97
CA ILE A 239 -8.11 -14.79 11.58
C ILE A 239 -8.20 -13.56 12.49
N GLN A 240 -8.80 -12.47 11.99
CA GLN A 240 -8.95 -11.24 12.76
C GLN A 240 -9.87 -11.43 13.98
N LYS A 241 -10.97 -12.18 13.82
CA LYS A 241 -11.92 -12.44 14.91
C LYS A 241 -11.30 -13.28 16.03
N GLU A 242 -10.56 -14.33 15.69
CA GLU A 242 -9.94 -15.22 16.66
C GLU A 242 -8.59 -14.67 17.19
N ASN A 243 -8.04 -13.62 16.53
CA ASN A 243 -6.70 -13.09 16.74
C ASN A 243 -5.63 -14.20 16.73
N GLU A 244 -5.76 -15.13 15.77
CA GLU A 244 -4.82 -16.22 15.56
C GLU A 244 -4.91 -16.72 14.11
N ALA A 245 -3.76 -16.90 13.44
CA ALA A 245 -3.68 -17.57 12.16
C ALA A 245 -3.03 -18.96 12.30
N VAL A 246 -3.71 -19.99 11.82
CA VAL A 246 -3.19 -21.36 11.75
C VAL A 246 -2.49 -21.56 10.41
N ILE A 247 -1.18 -21.75 10.44
CA ILE A 247 -0.31 -21.89 9.27
C ILE A 247 -0.12 -23.38 8.94
N MET A 248 -0.48 -23.75 7.71
CA MET A 248 -0.42 -25.11 7.17
C MET A 248 0.50 -25.17 5.93
N GLU A 249 0.84 -26.38 5.47
CA GLU A 249 1.75 -26.55 4.33
C GLU A 249 1.06 -26.38 2.97
N GLY A 250 -0.10 -27.02 2.76
CA GLY A 250 -0.71 -27.16 1.44
C GLY A 250 -2.16 -26.72 1.34
N GLU A 251 -2.67 -26.68 0.11
CA GLU A 251 -4.02 -26.21 -0.19
C GLU A 251 -5.11 -27.13 0.38
N LEU A 252 -4.88 -28.45 0.36
CA LEU A 252 -5.85 -29.41 0.89
C LEU A 252 -5.96 -29.35 2.41
N ASP A 253 -4.88 -29.03 3.12
CA ASP A 253 -4.89 -28.84 4.58
C ASP A 253 -5.84 -27.70 4.96
N VAL A 254 -5.72 -26.58 4.25
CA VAL A 254 -6.60 -25.41 4.39
C VAL A 254 -8.04 -25.77 4.05
N ILE A 255 -8.28 -26.41 2.90
CA ILE A 255 -9.64 -26.74 2.46
C ILE A 255 -10.32 -27.68 3.45
N SER A 256 -9.67 -28.79 3.83
CA SER A 256 -10.25 -29.79 4.72
C SER A 256 -10.49 -29.20 6.11
N SER A 257 -9.55 -28.42 6.65
CA SER A 257 -9.74 -27.76 7.95
C SER A 257 -10.85 -26.71 7.93
N PHE A 258 -10.94 -25.92 6.85
CA PHE A 258 -11.99 -24.91 6.67
C PHE A 258 -13.38 -25.55 6.59
N GLN A 259 -13.53 -26.68 5.89
CA GLN A 259 -14.79 -27.43 5.81
C GLN A 259 -15.32 -27.84 7.19
N GLU A 260 -14.41 -28.18 8.09
CA GLU A 260 -14.72 -28.59 9.45
C GLU A 260 -14.95 -27.40 10.38
N GLY A 261 -14.97 -26.17 9.86
CA GLY A 261 -15.26 -24.95 10.60
C GLY A 261 -14.06 -24.34 11.31
N ILE A 262 -12.84 -24.73 10.94
CA ILE A 262 -11.60 -24.07 11.39
C ILE A 262 -11.34 -22.93 10.41
N GLY A 263 -11.96 -21.77 10.69
CA GLY A 263 -12.01 -20.66 9.74
C GLY A 263 -10.73 -19.84 9.61
N ASN A 264 -9.79 -19.96 10.54
CA ASN A 264 -8.60 -19.11 10.66
C ASN A 264 -7.31 -19.76 10.10
N VAL A 265 -7.44 -20.54 9.01
CA VAL A 265 -6.34 -21.31 8.40
C VAL A 265 -5.78 -20.64 7.15
N VAL A 266 -4.48 -20.80 6.91
CA VAL A 266 -3.78 -20.37 5.67
C VAL A 266 -2.65 -21.35 5.33
N ALA A 267 -2.22 -21.41 4.07
CA ALA A 267 -1.09 -22.24 3.67
C ALA A 267 0.07 -21.46 3.02
N ILE A 268 1.30 -21.86 3.39
CA ILE A 268 2.58 -21.33 2.86
C ILE A 268 3.08 -22.09 1.61
N LYS A 269 2.33 -23.08 1.12
CA LYS A 269 2.57 -23.80 -0.15
C LYS A 269 3.98 -24.39 -0.26
N GLY A 270 4.40 -25.12 0.77
CA GLY A 270 5.71 -25.78 0.84
C GLY A 270 6.90 -24.83 0.69
N SER A 271 6.79 -23.59 1.17
CA SER A 271 7.93 -22.68 1.37
C SER A 271 8.08 -22.31 2.83
N ALA A 272 9.30 -21.91 3.22
CA ALA A 272 9.53 -21.28 4.52
C ALA A 272 8.66 -20.02 4.67
N LEU A 273 8.28 -19.70 5.91
CA LEU A 273 7.64 -18.43 6.22
C LEU A 273 8.62 -17.28 5.88
N THR A 274 8.13 -16.26 5.18
CA THR A 274 8.91 -15.13 4.67
C THR A 274 8.52 -13.84 5.41
N GLU A 275 9.33 -12.77 5.25
CA GLU A 275 8.97 -11.43 5.74
C GLU A 275 7.67 -10.92 5.12
N GLY A 276 7.44 -11.19 3.83
CA GLY A 276 6.19 -10.86 3.15
C GLY A 276 4.97 -11.50 3.79
N HIS A 277 5.03 -12.80 4.11
CA HIS A 277 3.96 -13.51 4.80
C HIS A 277 3.69 -12.94 6.20
N VAL A 278 4.75 -12.67 6.96
CA VAL A 278 4.66 -12.12 8.33
C VAL A 278 4.06 -10.71 8.32
N ASN A 279 4.56 -9.83 7.44
CA ASN A 279 4.03 -8.47 7.28
C ASN A 279 2.57 -8.44 6.85
N LEU A 280 2.12 -9.45 6.09
CA LEU A 280 0.74 -9.57 5.70
C LEU A 280 -0.14 -10.07 6.85
N LEU A 281 0.27 -11.13 7.56
CA LEU A 281 -0.48 -11.71 8.68
C LEU A 281 -0.58 -10.78 9.88
N LYS A 282 0.48 -10.01 10.18
CA LYS A 282 0.51 -9.01 11.27
C LYS A 282 -0.57 -7.94 11.16
N ARG A 283 -1.14 -7.73 9.96
CA ARG A 283 -2.29 -6.83 9.75
C ARG A 283 -3.59 -7.36 10.33
N TYR A 284 -3.67 -8.67 10.56
CA TYR A 284 -4.90 -9.37 10.97
C TYR A 284 -4.79 -10.04 12.34
N THR A 285 -3.58 -10.39 12.79
CA THR A 285 -3.39 -11.15 14.03
C THR A 285 -2.04 -10.86 14.68
N GLU A 286 -1.98 -11.02 16.00
CA GLU A 286 -0.75 -11.04 16.78
C GLU A 286 -0.24 -12.47 17.06
N LYS A 287 -1.03 -13.50 16.75
CA LYS A 287 -0.71 -14.90 17.03
C LYS A 287 -0.62 -15.76 15.77
N LEU A 288 0.42 -16.59 15.71
CA LEU A 288 0.64 -17.59 14.67
C LEU A 288 0.73 -18.98 15.29
N ALA A 289 -0.05 -19.93 14.80
CA ALA A 289 -0.02 -21.32 15.22
C ALA A 289 0.39 -22.22 14.03
N PHE A 290 1.53 -22.89 14.14
CA PHE A 290 2.08 -23.73 13.07
C PHE A 290 1.54 -25.16 13.18
N ALA A 291 0.89 -25.65 12.13
CA ALA A 291 0.43 -27.03 11.94
C ALA A 291 1.07 -27.59 10.65
N LEU A 292 2.30 -28.07 10.76
CA LEU A 292 3.11 -28.54 9.61
C LEU A 292 3.32 -30.07 9.67
N ASP A 293 3.68 -30.68 8.54
CA ASP A 293 3.74 -32.14 8.35
C ASP A 293 5.03 -32.75 8.92
N GLY A 294 6.02 -31.91 9.24
CA GLY A 294 7.36 -32.30 9.68
C GLY A 294 7.80 -31.71 11.02
N ASP A 295 8.97 -32.16 11.52
CA ASP A 295 9.54 -31.63 12.76
C ASP A 295 10.10 -30.21 12.54
N LEU A 296 9.32 -29.24 12.98
CA LEU A 296 9.66 -27.83 13.02
C LEU A 296 10.99 -27.54 13.74
N ALA A 297 11.39 -28.37 14.72
CA ALA A 297 12.64 -28.18 15.44
C ALA A 297 13.85 -28.57 14.58
N GLY A 298 13.75 -29.56 13.70
CA GLY A 298 14.86 -29.98 12.84
C GLY A 298 15.03 -29.12 11.57
N ASP A 299 13.97 -28.43 11.14
CA ASP A 299 13.97 -27.70 9.88
C ASP A 299 14.57 -26.28 10.00
N ALA A 300 15.73 -26.09 9.38
CA ALA A 300 16.41 -24.79 9.31
C ALA A 300 15.60 -23.73 8.56
N ALA A 301 14.73 -24.13 7.63
CA ALA A 301 13.86 -23.22 6.91
C ALA A 301 12.71 -22.72 7.80
N ALA A 302 12.06 -23.63 8.54
CA ALA A 302 11.08 -23.28 9.57
C ALA A 302 11.66 -22.37 10.67
N ARG A 303 12.86 -22.69 11.20
CA ARG A 303 13.53 -21.85 12.21
C ARG A 303 13.77 -20.42 11.74
N ARG A 304 14.19 -20.22 10.48
CA ARG A 304 14.34 -18.88 9.90
C ARG A 304 12.99 -18.14 9.82
N GLY A 305 11.93 -18.84 9.45
CA GLY A 305 10.58 -18.29 9.45
C GLY A 305 10.11 -17.81 10.84
N ILE A 306 10.44 -18.58 11.88
CA ILE A 306 10.16 -18.25 13.28
C ILE A 306 10.95 -17.02 13.72
N GLU A 307 12.23 -16.91 13.35
CA GLU A 307 13.05 -15.72 13.62
C GLU A 307 12.48 -14.46 12.96
N ILE A 308 11.91 -14.57 11.76
CA ILE A 308 11.24 -13.45 11.10
C ILE A 308 9.98 -13.03 11.86
N ALA A 309 9.16 -14.00 12.29
CA ALA A 309 7.94 -13.72 13.03
C ALA A 309 8.20 -13.16 14.45
N ASP A 310 9.24 -13.62 15.13
CA ASP A 310 9.66 -13.10 16.46
C ASP A 310 10.09 -11.64 16.39
N ARG A 311 10.94 -11.28 15.42
CA ARG A 311 11.35 -9.88 15.17
C ARG A 311 10.15 -8.99 14.84
N ALA A 312 9.10 -9.56 14.24
CA ALA A 312 7.85 -8.85 14.00
C ALA A 312 6.97 -8.72 15.25
N GLY A 313 7.34 -9.34 16.38
CA GLY A 313 6.64 -9.28 17.66
C GLY A 313 5.41 -10.19 17.76
N LEU A 314 5.36 -11.27 16.98
CA LEU A 314 4.22 -12.19 16.97
C LEU A 314 4.35 -13.30 18.03
N ASP A 315 3.26 -13.64 18.71
CA ASP A 315 3.17 -14.82 19.58
C ASP A 315 3.07 -16.08 18.72
N MET A 316 4.06 -16.95 18.81
CA MET A 316 4.16 -18.14 17.97
C MET A 316 3.93 -19.41 18.76
N ARG A 317 3.18 -20.34 18.17
CA ARG A 317 2.80 -21.61 18.77
C ARG A 317 2.89 -22.77 17.79
N VAL A 318 2.99 -23.98 18.31
CA VAL A 318 3.03 -25.23 17.54
C VAL A 318 1.82 -26.08 17.89
N ILE A 319 1.14 -26.55 16.86
CA ILE A 319 0.04 -27.49 16.97
C ILE A 319 0.60 -28.88 16.75
N ILE A 320 0.51 -29.72 17.78
CA ILE A 320 0.83 -31.14 17.65
C ILE A 320 -0.38 -31.84 17.08
N LEU A 321 -0.27 -32.36 15.86
CA LEU A 321 -1.36 -33.08 15.21
C LEU A 321 -1.73 -34.33 16.04
N PRO A 322 -2.99 -34.48 16.45
CA PRO A 322 -3.41 -35.59 17.32
C PRO A 322 -3.58 -36.90 16.56
N THR A 323 -3.85 -36.82 15.25
CA THR A 323 -4.08 -37.92 14.32
C THR A 323 -3.61 -37.48 12.92
N GLY A 324 -3.46 -38.42 12.00
CA GLY A 324 -2.99 -38.14 10.64
C GLY A 324 -1.51 -37.73 10.56
N LYS A 325 -1.00 -37.66 9.33
CA LYS A 325 0.37 -37.17 9.04
C LYS A 325 0.41 -35.69 8.71
N ASP A 326 -0.69 -35.17 8.19
CA ASP A 326 -0.87 -33.78 7.75
C ASP A 326 -2.20 -33.23 8.29
N PRO A 327 -2.43 -31.90 8.30
CA PRO A 327 -3.69 -31.33 8.76
C PRO A 327 -4.90 -31.77 7.91
N ASP A 328 -4.73 -32.10 6.62
CA ASP A 328 -5.80 -32.68 5.80
C ASP A 328 -6.31 -34.02 6.36
N GLU A 329 -5.41 -34.97 6.65
CA GLU A 329 -5.74 -36.24 7.30
C GLU A 329 -6.33 -36.02 8.69
N ALA A 330 -5.72 -35.15 9.51
CA ALA A 330 -6.21 -34.83 10.84
C ALA A 330 -7.65 -34.27 10.83
N ALA A 331 -7.93 -33.35 9.89
CA ALA A 331 -9.26 -32.76 9.72
C ALA A 331 -10.29 -33.77 9.25
N ARG A 332 -9.92 -34.70 8.36
CA ARG A 332 -10.84 -35.75 7.85
C ARG A 332 -11.10 -36.87 8.86
N GLU A 333 -10.09 -37.24 9.65
CA GLU A 333 -10.22 -38.34 10.62
C GLU A 333 -10.90 -37.90 11.91
N ASN A 334 -10.45 -36.79 12.51
CA ASN A 334 -11.01 -36.32 13.78
C ASN A 334 -10.92 -34.78 13.91
N PRO A 335 -11.85 -34.04 13.29
CA PRO A 335 -11.83 -32.58 13.33
C PRO A 335 -12.01 -32.00 14.73
N THR A 336 -12.69 -32.71 15.64
CA THR A 336 -12.83 -32.27 17.03
C THR A 336 -11.50 -32.33 17.76
N ALA A 337 -10.71 -33.39 17.54
CA ALA A 337 -9.37 -33.49 18.10
C ALA A 337 -8.45 -32.40 17.54
N LEU A 338 -8.50 -32.12 16.24
CA LEU A 338 -7.72 -31.04 15.62
C LEU A 338 -8.07 -29.67 16.23
N LYS A 339 -9.37 -29.34 16.38
CA LYS A 339 -9.82 -28.11 17.07
C LYS A 339 -9.31 -28.02 18.50
N LYS A 340 -9.28 -29.14 19.22
CA LYS A 340 -8.73 -29.19 20.58
C LYS A 340 -7.22 -28.95 20.56
N ALA A 341 -6.50 -29.55 19.62
CA ALA A 341 -5.05 -29.38 19.45
C ALA A 341 -4.68 -27.92 19.14
N ILE A 342 -5.46 -27.23 18.30
CA ILE A 342 -5.30 -25.80 18.03
C ILE A 342 -5.44 -24.98 19.32
N LYS A 343 -6.50 -25.22 20.11
CA LYS A 343 -6.70 -24.52 21.39
C LYS A 343 -5.60 -24.78 22.41
N SER A 344 -4.98 -25.96 22.36
CA SER A 344 -3.87 -26.34 23.24
C SER A 344 -2.50 -26.19 22.57
N ALA A 345 -2.37 -25.34 21.55
CA ALA A 345 -1.11 -25.11 20.87
C ALA A 345 -0.02 -24.66 21.86
N ILE A 346 1.17 -25.22 21.70
CA ILE A 346 2.29 -25.05 22.64
C ILE A 346 3.12 -23.83 22.20
N PRO A 347 3.54 -22.93 23.10
CA PRO A 347 4.46 -21.84 22.74
C PRO A 347 5.71 -22.35 22.00
N ILE A 348 6.17 -21.62 21.00
CA ILE A 348 7.21 -22.09 20.07
C ILE A 348 8.52 -22.47 20.77
N TYR A 349 8.96 -21.67 21.75
CA TYR A 349 10.20 -21.92 22.48
C TYR A 349 10.04 -23.06 23.48
N ASP A 350 8.84 -23.25 24.04
CA ASP A 350 8.52 -24.43 24.83
C ASP A 350 8.60 -25.70 23.99
N TYR A 351 8.09 -25.64 22.76
CA TYR A 351 8.21 -26.74 21.81
C TYR A 351 9.68 -27.07 21.53
N PHE A 352 10.53 -26.08 21.27
CA PHE A 352 11.96 -26.30 21.03
C PHE A 352 12.69 -26.89 22.24
N ILE A 353 12.47 -26.35 23.43
CA ILE A 353 13.06 -26.88 24.67
C ILE A 353 12.63 -28.35 24.85
N ASN A 354 11.32 -28.63 24.74
CA ASN A 354 10.79 -29.99 24.89
C ASN A 354 11.33 -30.95 23.82
N SER A 355 11.52 -30.50 22.58
CA SER A 355 12.12 -31.29 21.49
C SER A 355 13.59 -31.65 21.80
N ALA A 356 14.38 -30.70 22.30
CA ALA A 356 15.77 -30.97 22.69
C ALA A 356 15.86 -31.95 23.87
N LEU A 357 14.98 -31.82 24.87
CA LEU A 357 14.95 -32.72 26.03
C LEU A 357 14.52 -34.15 25.69
N LYS A 358 13.74 -34.35 24.63
CA LYS A 358 13.42 -35.69 24.13
C LYS A 358 14.63 -36.38 23.47
N ARG A 359 15.58 -35.61 22.94
CA ARG A 359 16.77 -36.12 22.22
C ARG A 359 18.00 -36.24 23.11
N PHE A 360 18.09 -35.46 24.19
CA PHE A 360 19.27 -35.41 25.05
C PHE A 360 18.88 -35.49 26.53
N ASP A 361 19.63 -36.29 27.29
CA ASP A 361 19.43 -36.43 28.73
C ASP A 361 19.96 -35.22 29.52
N ALA A 362 19.05 -34.36 29.98
CA ALA A 362 19.39 -33.19 30.79
C ALA A 362 19.87 -33.54 32.22
N GLY A 363 19.79 -34.80 32.66
CA GLY A 363 20.40 -35.26 33.91
C GLY A 363 21.91 -35.45 33.80
N ALA A 364 22.42 -35.77 32.60
CA ALA A 364 23.84 -35.99 32.34
C ALA A 364 24.54 -34.68 31.91
N ALA A 365 25.77 -34.45 32.42
CA ALA A 365 26.55 -33.25 32.09
C ALA A 365 26.72 -33.02 30.57
N PHE A 366 26.93 -34.09 29.80
CA PHE A 366 27.05 -34.01 28.34
C PHE A 366 25.71 -33.69 27.66
N GLY A 367 24.59 -34.20 28.16
CA GLY A 367 23.27 -33.88 27.63
C GLY A 367 22.85 -32.45 27.97
N LYS A 368 23.15 -31.95 29.19
CA LYS A 368 23.00 -30.52 29.54
C LYS A 368 23.75 -29.62 28.55
N LYS A 369 25.00 -30.00 28.19
CA LYS A 369 25.78 -29.29 27.17
C LYS A 369 25.08 -29.29 25.82
N LYS A 370 24.59 -30.44 25.34
CA LYS A 370 23.92 -30.59 24.03
C LYS A 370 22.62 -29.79 23.93
N VAL A 371 21.78 -29.83 24.96
CA VAL A 371 20.55 -29.02 25.01
C VAL A 371 20.89 -27.53 24.98
N SER A 372 21.86 -27.10 25.80
CA SER A 372 22.30 -25.71 25.84
C SER A 372 22.90 -25.24 24.50
N ASP A 373 23.72 -26.06 23.83
CA ASP A 373 24.29 -25.77 22.51
C ASP A 373 23.21 -25.60 21.43
N GLU A 374 22.09 -26.32 21.53
CA GLU A 374 21.01 -26.24 20.54
C GLU A 374 20.05 -25.08 20.81
N ILE A 375 19.71 -24.83 22.07
CA ILE A 375 18.63 -23.90 22.44
C ILE A 375 19.14 -22.47 22.63
N LEU A 376 20.33 -22.26 23.19
CA LEU A 376 20.84 -20.90 23.44
C LEU A 376 20.97 -20.05 22.17
N PRO A 377 21.43 -20.57 21.01
CA PRO A 377 21.45 -19.79 19.77
C PRO A 377 20.07 -19.29 19.33
N VAL A 378 19.00 -20.01 19.68
CA VAL A 378 17.61 -19.62 19.39
C VAL A 378 17.15 -18.54 20.39
N LEU A 379 17.39 -18.76 21.69
CA LEU A 379 16.99 -17.79 22.73
C LEU A 379 17.77 -16.48 22.68
N ALA A 380 19.03 -16.51 22.27
CA ALA A 380 19.87 -15.31 22.14
C ALA A 380 19.37 -14.35 21.05
N LYS A 381 18.59 -14.84 20.09
CA LYS A 381 18.00 -14.03 19.02
C LYS A 381 16.69 -13.35 19.41
N ILE A 382 16.14 -13.66 20.59
CA ILE A 382 14.90 -13.04 21.08
C ILE A 382 15.19 -11.57 21.41
N GLU A 383 14.56 -10.64 20.68
CA GLU A 383 14.77 -9.20 20.87
C GLU A 383 14.12 -8.68 22.15
N ASN A 384 12.98 -9.24 22.54
CA ASN A 384 12.27 -8.79 23.75
C ASN A 384 12.97 -9.32 25.02
N PRO A 385 13.51 -8.43 25.89
CA PRO A 385 14.29 -8.85 27.05
C PRO A 385 13.46 -9.59 28.11
N ILE A 386 12.16 -9.31 28.20
CA ILE A 386 11.25 -9.96 29.15
C ILE A 386 11.01 -11.42 28.70
N VAL A 387 10.70 -11.60 27.41
CA VAL A 387 10.49 -12.94 26.83
C VAL A 387 11.78 -13.75 26.90
N ARG A 388 12.91 -13.15 26.54
CA ARG A 388 14.23 -13.76 26.66
C ARG A 388 14.53 -14.20 28.09
N GLY A 389 14.37 -13.31 29.07
CA GLY A 389 14.60 -13.61 30.49
C GLY A 389 13.71 -14.77 30.99
N HIS A 390 12.44 -14.78 30.60
CA HIS A 390 11.53 -15.89 30.92
C HIS A 390 12.06 -17.25 30.42
N TYR A 391 12.48 -17.34 29.16
CA TYR A 391 12.95 -18.59 28.58
C TYR A 391 14.36 -18.98 29.04
N VAL A 392 15.25 -18.02 29.31
CA VAL A 392 16.55 -18.29 29.93
C VAL A 392 16.36 -18.89 31.32
N LYS A 393 15.48 -18.32 32.13
CA LYS A 393 15.11 -18.87 33.45
C LYS A 393 14.51 -20.27 33.33
N LYS A 394 13.60 -20.49 32.38
CA LYS A 394 13.00 -21.80 32.13
C LYS A 394 14.06 -22.84 31.76
N LEU A 395 14.99 -22.48 30.88
CA LEU A 395 16.10 -23.35 30.48
C LEU A 395 17.06 -23.63 31.66
N ALA A 396 17.35 -22.63 32.50
CA ALA A 396 18.19 -22.78 33.69
C ALA A 396 17.60 -23.83 34.66
N ASN A 397 16.30 -23.74 34.92
CA ASN A 397 15.59 -24.69 35.78
C ASN A 397 15.62 -26.11 35.23
N VAL A 398 15.38 -26.28 33.93
CA VAL A 398 15.39 -27.59 33.27
C VAL A 398 16.77 -28.23 33.26
N LEU A 399 17.81 -27.41 33.08
CA LEU A 399 19.20 -27.86 33.05
C LEU A 399 19.83 -27.94 34.44
N ASP A 400 19.13 -27.56 35.50
CA ASP A 400 19.65 -27.49 36.86
C ASP A 400 21.01 -26.76 36.87
N THR A 401 20.97 -25.50 36.41
CA THR A 401 22.08 -24.55 36.34
C THR A 401 21.56 -23.14 36.66
N THR A 402 22.45 -22.15 36.76
CA THR A 402 22.06 -20.75 37.02
C THR A 402 21.81 -19.96 35.73
N GLU A 403 20.98 -18.91 35.83
CA GLU A 403 20.67 -18.00 34.73
C GLU A 403 21.94 -17.28 34.25
N GLU A 404 22.81 -16.86 35.16
CA GLU A 404 24.04 -16.13 34.85
C GLU A 404 24.97 -16.94 33.95
N ARG A 405 25.10 -18.25 34.19
CA ARG A 405 25.92 -19.16 33.36
C ARG A 405 25.38 -19.30 31.94
N LEU A 406 24.05 -19.30 31.78
CA LEU A 406 23.43 -19.37 30.47
C LEU A 406 23.55 -18.03 29.73
N GLU A 407 23.42 -16.92 30.44
CA GLU A 407 23.63 -15.57 29.86
C GLU A 407 25.07 -15.34 29.41
N GLU A 408 26.06 -15.78 30.18
CA GLU A 408 27.47 -15.68 29.81
C GLU A 408 27.74 -16.44 28.50
N ARG A 409 27.19 -17.65 28.38
CA ARG A 409 27.29 -18.46 27.16
C ARG A 409 26.54 -17.82 25.99
N ALA A 410 25.35 -17.24 26.22
CA ALA A 410 24.59 -16.53 25.20
C ALA A 410 25.36 -15.31 24.66
N LYS A 411 26.00 -14.51 25.53
CA LYS A 411 26.86 -13.38 25.12
C LYS A 411 28.05 -13.83 24.28
N GLY A 412 28.62 -15.00 24.58
CA GLY A 412 29.65 -15.62 23.75
C GLY A 412 29.17 -15.91 22.32
N ILE A 413 27.94 -16.40 22.18
CA ILE A 413 27.30 -16.70 20.89
C ILE A 413 26.98 -15.41 20.11
N GLU A 414 26.44 -14.38 20.78
CA GLU A 414 26.11 -13.09 20.16
C GLU A 414 27.34 -12.36 19.58
N LYS A 415 28.48 -12.41 20.28
CA LYS A 415 29.73 -11.85 19.78
C LYS A 415 30.14 -12.50 18.47
N THR A 416 29.98 -13.82 18.34
CA THR A 416 30.24 -14.54 17.09
C THR A 416 29.26 -14.16 15.97
N LEU A 417 28.00 -13.86 16.30
CA LEU A 417 26.98 -13.46 15.33
C LEU A 417 27.13 -12.00 14.83
N SER A 418 27.54 -11.06 15.69
CA SER A 418 27.62 -9.63 15.33
C SER A 418 28.73 -9.26 14.34
N TYR A 419 29.77 -10.09 14.21
CA TYR A 419 30.83 -9.87 13.21
C TYR A 419 30.38 -10.10 11.76
N ALA A 420 29.14 -10.54 11.52
CA ALA A 420 28.66 -10.95 10.21
C ALA A 420 27.79 -9.93 9.42
N VAL A 421 27.26 -8.84 10.01
CA VAL A 421 26.34 -7.92 9.29
C VAL A 421 26.44 -6.45 9.75
N LYS A 422 26.57 -5.48 8.83
CA LYS A 422 26.42 -4.01 9.06
C LYS A 422 25.46 -3.37 8.03
N PRO A 423 24.49 -2.52 8.42
CA PRO A 423 23.73 -1.64 7.52
C PRO A 423 24.04 -0.13 7.68
N ALA A 424 23.67 0.69 6.69
CA ALA A 424 23.92 2.14 6.56
C ALA A 424 22.63 3.00 6.59
N GLU A 425 22.69 4.25 7.08
CA GLU A 425 21.55 5.21 7.20
C GLU A 425 21.91 6.65 6.73
N SER A 426 20.90 7.45 6.31
CA SER A 426 20.97 8.89 5.98
C SER A 426 19.78 9.71 6.56
N LYS A 427 19.90 11.06 6.72
CA LYS A 427 18.94 12.00 7.37
C LYS A 427 18.79 13.35 6.60
N GLY A 428 17.67 14.09 6.77
CA GLY A 428 17.45 15.48 6.28
C GLY A 428 16.36 16.32 7.04
N GLU A 429 16.38 17.68 6.92
CA GLU A 429 15.50 18.72 7.58
C GLU A 429 15.21 20.02 6.70
N ALA A 430 14.25 20.95 7.05
CA ALA A 430 13.60 22.05 6.22
C ALA A 430 13.30 23.50 6.86
N THR A 431 12.79 24.57 6.13
CA THR A 431 12.46 26.03 6.56
C THR A 431 11.43 26.93 5.66
N PRO A 432 11.01 28.25 5.91
CA PRO A 432 9.71 28.99 5.52
C PRO A 432 9.66 30.26 4.53
N ILE A 433 8.48 30.97 4.29
CA ILE A 433 8.03 31.74 3.03
C ILE A 433 7.70 33.31 3.08
N ALA A 434 7.74 34.07 1.93
CA ALA A 434 7.77 35.57 1.71
C ALA A 434 6.58 36.32 0.97
N GLY A 435 6.71 37.65 0.72
CA GLY A 435 5.66 38.70 0.52
C GLY A 435 4.92 38.96 -0.82
N ASN A 436 5.20 38.27 -1.93
CA ASN A 436 4.37 38.36 -3.17
C ASN A 436 2.96 37.77 -2.98
N LYS A 437 2.78 37.00 -1.90
CA LYS A 437 1.54 36.31 -1.55
C LYS A 437 0.38 37.24 -1.16
N LEU A 438 0.65 38.47 -0.72
CA LEU A 438 -0.41 39.40 -0.26
C LEU A 438 -1.23 40.01 -1.42
N GLU A 439 -0.59 40.30 -2.55
CA GLU A 439 -1.26 40.90 -3.71
C GLU A 439 -2.21 39.90 -4.39
N ILE A 440 -1.81 38.62 -4.45
CA ILE A 440 -2.65 37.52 -4.95
C ILE A 440 -3.80 37.24 -3.98
N TYR A 441 -3.57 37.33 -2.65
CA TYR A 441 -4.63 37.15 -1.66
C TYR A 441 -5.73 38.22 -1.75
N VAL A 442 -5.37 39.48 -2.01
CA VAL A 442 -6.38 40.54 -2.23
C VAL A 442 -7.16 40.30 -3.53
N LEU A 443 -6.49 39.85 -4.59
CA LEU A 443 -7.15 39.45 -5.84
C LEU A 443 -8.11 38.27 -5.62
N ALA A 444 -7.76 37.31 -4.76
CA ALA A 444 -8.61 36.18 -4.42
C ALA A 444 -9.93 36.61 -3.77
N LEU A 445 -9.84 37.47 -2.74
CA LEU A 445 -11.02 38.00 -2.05
C LEU A 445 -11.91 38.81 -3.00
N LEU A 446 -11.33 39.56 -3.94
CA LEU A 446 -12.06 40.27 -4.99
C LEU A 446 -12.86 39.31 -5.88
N LEU A 447 -12.22 38.29 -6.43
CA LEU A 447 -12.83 37.40 -7.44
C LEU A 447 -13.84 36.42 -6.85
N GLN A 448 -13.68 36.04 -5.59
CA GLN A 448 -14.52 35.05 -4.92
C GLN A 448 -15.61 35.68 -4.02
N GLY A 449 -15.56 36.99 -3.77
CA GLY A 449 -16.59 37.74 -3.05
C GLY A 449 -17.61 38.42 -3.96
N LYS A 450 -18.25 39.49 -3.46
CA LYS A 450 -19.10 40.39 -4.27
C LYS A 450 -18.23 41.26 -5.18
N THR A 451 -17.69 40.66 -6.24
CA THR A 451 -16.59 41.21 -7.04
C THR A 451 -16.79 42.65 -7.46
N LYS A 452 -17.99 43.04 -7.90
CA LYS A 452 -18.26 44.42 -8.33
C LYS A 452 -18.15 45.43 -7.17
N GLU A 453 -18.81 45.15 -6.05
CA GLU A 453 -18.80 46.02 -4.85
C GLU A 453 -17.40 46.13 -4.24
N LEU A 454 -16.69 45.00 -4.15
CA LEU A 454 -15.34 44.94 -3.61
C LEU A 454 -14.33 45.62 -4.53
N PHE A 455 -14.51 45.51 -5.85
CA PHE A 455 -13.63 46.18 -6.82
C PHE A 455 -13.79 47.70 -6.76
N GLU A 456 -15.00 48.21 -6.59
CA GLU A 456 -15.25 49.65 -6.38
C GLU A 456 -14.57 50.17 -5.09
N GLU A 457 -14.66 49.42 -3.99
CA GLU A 457 -13.95 49.76 -2.74
C GLU A 457 -12.43 49.72 -2.93
N PHE A 458 -11.90 48.66 -3.55
CA PHE A 458 -10.48 48.52 -3.85
C PHE A 458 -9.97 49.70 -4.69
N ALA A 459 -10.65 50.03 -5.79
CA ALA A 459 -10.26 51.10 -6.70
C ALA A 459 -10.33 52.50 -6.07
N SER A 460 -11.18 52.70 -5.05
CA SER A 460 -11.24 53.97 -4.30
C SER A 460 -10.03 54.20 -3.39
N ARG A 461 -9.30 53.13 -3.02
CA ARG A 461 -8.19 53.17 -2.05
C ARG A 461 -6.83 52.87 -2.65
N ILE A 462 -6.77 52.00 -3.66
CA ILE A 462 -5.54 51.45 -4.21
C ILE A 462 -5.56 51.59 -5.74
N LYS A 463 -4.49 52.18 -6.28
CA LYS A 463 -4.22 52.18 -7.71
C LYS A 463 -3.52 50.89 -8.09
N HIS A 464 -4.17 50.04 -8.89
CA HIS A 464 -3.65 48.71 -9.20
C HIS A 464 -2.32 48.77 -9.99
N GLU A 465 -2.03 49.87 -10.70
CA GLU A 465 -0.75 50.09 -11.39
C GLU A 465 0.45 50.14 -10.44
N GLU A 466 0.22 50.49 -9.17
CA GLU A 466 1.25 50.63 -8.14
C GLU A 466 1.57 49.31 -7.39
N LEU A 467 0.90 48.20 -7.73
CA LEU A 467 1.22 46.86 -7.20
C LEU A 467 2.63 46.41 -7.65
N THR A 468 3.10 45.25 -7.24
CA THR A 468 4.40 44.71 -7.70
C THR A 468 4.29 43.44 -8.51
N HIS A 469 3.21 42.68 -8.34
CA HIS A 469 2.95 41.44 -9.05
C HIS A 469 2.44 41.74 -10.47
N PRO A 470 3.22 41.45 -11.53
CA PRO A 470 2.89 41.88 -12.89
C PRO A 470 1.59 41.29 -13.43
N ALA A 471 1.29 40.02 -13.10
CA ALA A 471 0.06 39.37 -13.54
C ALA A 471 -1.19 39.92 -12.84
N VAL A 472 -1.17 40.07 -11.50
CA VAL A 472 -2.26 40.68 -10.71
C VAL A 472 -2.61 42.08 -11.24
N LYS A 473 -1.62 42.91 -11.60
CA LYS A 473 -1.87 44.22 -12.23
C LYS A 473 -2.73 44.09 -13.49
N LYS A 474 -2.28 43.25 -14.42
CA LYS A 474 -2.94 43.06 -15.72
C LYS A 474 -4.33 42.44 -15.57
N ILE A 475 -4.50 41.55 -14.60
CA ILE A 475 -5.80 40.96 -14.26
C ILE A 475 -6.74 42.05 -13.73
N LEU A 476 -6.30 42.90 -12.79
CA LEU A 476 -7.12 43.98 -12.25
C LEU A 476 -7.49 45.04 -13.30
N THR A 477 -6.58 45.38 -14.21
CA THR A 477 -6.88 46.25 -15.36
C THR A 477 -7.94 45.64 -16.27
N SER A 478 -7.83 44.33 -16.55
CA SER A 478 -8.81 43.61 -17.38
C SER A 478 -10.16 43.47 -16.68
N LEU A 479 -10.15 43.27 -15.35
CA LEU A 479 -11.35 43.21 -14.52
C LEU A 479 -12.09 44.55 -14.53
N GLU A 480 -11.37 45.68 -14.45
CA GLU A 480 -11.96 47.01 -14.56
C GLU A 480 -12.69 47.21 -15.89
N ALA A 481 -12.06 46.81 -17.01
CA ALA A 481 -12.66 46.89 -18.33
C ALA A 481 -13.90 45.99 -18.46
N PHE A 482 -13.82 44.76 -17.92
CA PHE A 482 -14.89 43.78 -17.95
C PHE A 482 -16.14 44.22 -17.15
N LEU A 483 -15.94 44.83 -15.98
CA LEU A 483 -17.02 45.30 -15.11
C LEU A 483 -17.71 46.59 -15.63
N LYS A 484 -17.10 47.32 -16.57
CA LYS A 484 -17.72 48.48 -17.22
C LYS A 484 -18.75 48.08 -18.29
N THR A 485 -18.56 46.94 -18.93
CA THR A 485 -19.41 46.46 -20.04
C THR A 485 -20.40 45.38 -19.60
N ASN A 486 -20.18 44.73 -18.46
CA ASN A 486 -21.02 43.65 -17.95
C ASN A 486 -21.64 44.00 -16.58
N THR A 487 -22.94 43.80 -16.45
CA THR A 487 -23.68 44.09 -15.20
C THR A 487 -23.57 42.97 -14.15
N VAL A 488 -23.21 41.75 -14.56
CA VAL A 488 -23.05 40.56 -13.71
C VAL A 488 -21.66 39.98 -13.93
N PHE A 489 -20.97 39.65 -12.84
CA PHE A 489 -19.65 39.00 -12.90
C PHE A 489 -19.81 37.48 -12.88
N LEU A 490 -19.33 36.81 -13.92
CA LEU A 490 -19.14 35.36 -13.97
C LEU A 490 -17.66 35.09 -14.24
N ILE A 491 -17.01 34.33 -13.35
CA ILE A 491 -15.56 34.08 -13.42
C ILE A 491 -15.16 33.41 -14.74
N LYS A 492 -16.01 32.52 -15.27
CA LYS A 492 -15.78 31.82 -16.54
C LYS A 492 -15.71 32.82 -17.71
N ASP A 493 -16.69 33.70 -17.81
CA ASP A 493 -16.76 34.69 -18.88
C ASP A 493 -15.60 35.70 -18.78
N PHE A 494 -15.20 36.03 -17.55
CA PHE A 494 -14.02 36.86 -17.32
C PHE A 494 -12.73 36.14 -17.72
N ALA A 495 -12.56 34.88 -17.35
CA ALA A 495 -11.39 34.06 -17.73
C ALA A 495 -11.27 33.91 -19.24
N ASP A 496 -12.38 33.68 -19.95
CA ASP A 496 -12.42 33.56 -21.41
C ASP A 496 -12.04 34.89 -22.10
N SER A 497 -12.18 36.04 -21.41
CA SER A 497 -11.79 37.36 -21.92
C SER A 497 -10.31 37.72 -21.66
N LEU A 498 -9.60 36.94 -20.85
CA LEU A 498 -8.22 37.20 -20.46
C LEU A 498 -7.22 36.57 -21.44
N ALA A 499 -6.04 37.19 -21.53
CA ALA A 499 -4.93 36.59 -22.27
C ALA A 499 -4.46 35.29 -21.58
N PRO A 500 -4.13 34.21 -22.32
CA PRO A 500 -3.81 32.90 -21.75
C PRO A 500 -2.69 32.92 -20.70
N GLU A 501 -1.73 33.83 -20.83
CA GLU A 501 -0.61 34.00 -19.88
C GLU A 501 -1.04 34.56 -18.50
N LEU A 502 -2.25 35.10 -18.38
CA LEU A 502 -2.79 35.62 -17.11
C LEU A 502 -3.62 34.57 -16.36
N LEU A 503 -4.06 33.51 -17.05
CA LEU A 503 -4.87 32.43 -16.45
C LEU A 503 -4.20 31.78 -15.25
N PRO A 504 -2.88 31.48 -15.24
CA PRO A 504 -2.25 30.88 -14.06
C PRO A 504 -2.38 31.73 -12.79
N ALA A 505 -2.24 33.05 -12.90
CA ALA A 505 -2.36 33.96 -11.75
C ALA A 505 -3.83 34.25 -11.37
N LEU A 506 -4.75 34.16 -12.34
CA LEU A 506 -6.20 34.21 -12.08
C LEU A 506 -6.66 32.96 -11.32
N ASP A 507 -6.23 31.78 -11.79
CA ASP A 507 -6.54 30.49 -11.18
C ASP A 507 -5.90 30.39 -9.78
N GLU A 508 -4.67 30.88 -9.61
CA GLU A 508 -4.02 30.98 -8.30
C GLU A 508 -4.85 31.83 -7.31
N ALA A 509 -5.38 32.97 -7.76
CA ALA A 509 -6.22 33.81 -6.92
C ALA A 509 -7.62 33.19 -6.68
N PHE A 510 -8.22 32.55 -7.68
CA PHE A 510 -9.57 31.99 -7.56
C PHE A 510 -9.62 30.66 -6.78
N LEU A 511 -8.50 29.93 -6.71
CA LEU A 511 -8.37 28.70 -5.94
C LEU A 511 -7.87 28.93 -4.51
N TRP A 512 -7.61 30.19 -4.14
CA TRP A 512 -7.20 30.54 -2.78
C TRP A 512 -8.31 30.19 -1.78
N ASP A 513 -8.00 29.38 -0.77
CA ASP A 513 -8.98 28.97 0.22
C ASP A 513 -9.37 30.15 1.12
N ILE A 514 -10.58 30.66 0.90
CA ILE A 514 -11.25 31.63 1.76
C ILE A 514 -12.53 31.04 2.37
N GLY A 515 -12.66 29.70 2.39
CA GLY A 515 -13.87 28.98 2.78
C GLY A 515 -14.36 29.34 4.18
N GLU A 516 -13.45 29.48 5.14
CA GLU A 516 -13.78 29.93 6.51
C GLU A 516 -14.33 31.38 6.56
N PHE A 517 -14.07 32.21 5.55
CA PHE A 517 -14.54 33.59 5.47
C PHE A 517 -15.90 33.73 4.78
N LEU A 518 -16.23 32.84 3.84
CA LEU A 518 -17.47 32.90 3.04
C LEU A 518 -18.72 32.40 3.79
N GLU A 519 -18.55 31.71 4.91
CA GLU A 519 -19.66 31.22 5.75
C GLU A 519 -20.35 32.34 6.56
N SER A 520 -19.73 33.51 6.68
CA SER A 520 -20.28 34.68 7.38
C SER A 520 -19.89 35.99 6.72
N GLU A 521 -20.88 36.77 6.28
CA GLU A 521 -20.67 38.07 5.62
C GLU A 521 -19.89 39.06 6.50
N GLU A 522 -20.05 38.99 7.83
CA GLU A 522 -19.27 39.79 8.80
C GLU A 522 -17.81 39.35 8.94
N VAL A 523 -17.53 38.05 8.79
CA VAL A 523 -16.16 37.50 8.83
C VAL A 523 -15.45 37.85 7.52
N PHE A 524 -16.14 37.73 6.38
CA PHE A 524 -15.65 38.16 5.09
C PHE A 524 -15.31 39.66 5.06
N ALA A 525 -16.22 40.53 5.50
CA ALA A 525 -16.01 41.98 5.50
C ALA A 525 -14.80 42.38 6.36
N ARG A 526 -14.59 41.72 7.51
CA ARG A 526 -13.40 41.94 8.36
C ARG A 526 -12.11 41.45 7.70
N GLY A 527 -12.15 40.29 7.05
CA GLY A 527 -11.02 39.73 6.30
C GLY A 527 -10.61 40.64 5.14
N TRP A 528 -11.59 41.10 4.36
CA TRP A 528 -11.41 42.05 3.26
C TRP A 528 -10.80 43.38 3.73
N ALA A 529 -11.40 44.03 4.73
CA ALA A 529 -10.91 45.30 5.26
C ALA A 529 -9.48 45.19 5.82
N ARG A 530 -9.12 44.04 6.40
CA ARG A 530 -7.76 43.76 6.85
C ARG A 530 -6.78 43.57 5.70
N ALA A 531 -7.12 42.73 4.72
CA ALA A 531 -6.27 42.45 3.57
C ALA A 531 -5.98 43.73 2.76
N LEU A 532 -7.00 44.57 2.53
CA LEU A 532 -6.84 45.87 1.89
C LEU A 532 -5.89 46.80 2.67
N ARG A 533 -6.06 46.90 3.99
CA ARG A 533 -5.22 47.74 4.84
C ARG A 533 -3.78 47.24 4.87
N ASP A 534 -3.56 45.93 4.95
CA ASP A 534 -2.23 45.34 4.96
C ASP A 534 -1.51 45.58 3.61
N LEU A 535 -2.25 45.49 2.51
CA LEU A 535 -1.76 45.82 1.16
C LEU A 535 -1.43 47.32 1.04
N GLU A 536 -2.33 48.20 1.46
CA GLU A 536 -2.13 49.65 1.46
C GLU A 536 -0.91 50.04 2.30
N TYR A 537 -0.75 49.44 3.48
CA TYR A 537 0.39 49.63 4.35
C TYR A 537 1.70 49.19 3.69
N ALA A 538 1.72 48.02 3.04
CA ALA A 538 2.90 47.54 2.31
C ALA A 538 3.28 48.49 1.15
N MET A 539 2.29 49.03 0.43
CA MET A 539 2.51 50.00 -0.63
C MET A 539 3.05 51.34 -0.11
N VAL A 540 2.43 51.92 0.92
CA VAL A 540 2.89 53.16 1.55
C VAL A 540 4.29 53.02 2.11
N LYS A 541 4.60 51.88 2.75
CA LYS A 541 5.95 51.59 3.25
C LYS A 541 6.99 51.60 2.13
N ARG A 542 6.70 50.95 0.99
CA ARG A 542 7.57 50.96 -0.19
C ARG A 542 7.77 52.36 -0.76
N GLN A 543 6.71 53.17 -0.82
CA GLN A 543 6.81 54.56 -1.31
C GLN A 543 7.63 55.45 -0.36
N ILE A 544 7.47 55.29 0.95
CA ILE A 544 8.31 55.97 1.96
C ILE A 544 9.77 55.56 1.80
N GLU A 545 10.06 54.26 1.66
CA GLU A 545 11.42 53.76 1.45
C GLU A 545 12.04 54.34 0.16
N PHE A 546 11.27 54.37 -0.93
CA PHE A 546 11.70 54.97 -2.20
C PHE A 546 12.01 56.47 -2.06
N LEU A 547 11.11 57.27 -1.49
CA LEU A 547 11.31 58.71 -1.31
C LEU A 547 12.42 59.03 -0.29
N THR A 548 12.55 58.22 0.77
CA THR A 548 13.64 58.37 1.75
C THR A 548 14.99 58.08 1.13
N ASN A 549 15.07 57.05 0.26
CA ASN A 549 16.29 56.74 -0.46
C ASN A 549 16.65 57.81 -1.48
N ARG A 550 15.66 58.42 -2.17
CA ARG A 550 15.88 59.59 -3.04
C ARG A 550 16.35 60.82 -2.27
N ARG A 551 15.78 61.07 -1.08
CA ARG A 551 16.19 62.18 -0.20
C ARG A 551 17.66 62.06 0.26
N LYS A 552 18.13 60.83 0.51
CA LYS A 552 19.55 60.57 0.81
C LYS A 552 20.49 60.85 -0.37
N LEU A 553 19.95 60.94 -1.59
CA LEU A 553 20.69 61.20 -2.81
C LEU A 553 20.59 62.68 -3.26
N GLU A 554 20.08 63.58 -2.39
CA GLU A 554 19.89 65.03 -2.62
C GLU A 554 19.02 65.42 -3.85
N ASP A 555 18.26 64.45 -4.38
CA ASP A 555 17.38 64.61 -5.56
C ASP A 555 15.90 64.67 -5.15
N THR A 556 15.54 65.64 -4.32
CA THR A 556 14.16 65.82 -3.83
C THR A 556 13.67 67.26 -3.92
N SER A 557 12.45 67.45 -4.39
CA SER A 557 11.75 68.74 -4.46
C SER A 557 10.95 69.02 -3.18
N ALA A 558 10.55 70.29 -2.95
CA ALA A 558 9.63 70.63 -1.86
C ALA A 558 8.28 69.86 -1.93
N ALA A 559 7.89 69.41 -3.12
CA ALA A 559 6.71 68.56 -3.32
C ALA A 559 6.93 67.12 -2.83
N ASP A 560 8.16 66.59 -2.94
CA ASP A 560 8.50 65.24 -2.46
C ASP A 560 8.54 65.18 -0.93
N ASP A 561 9.01 66.24 -0.27
CA ASP A 561 9.00 66.35 1.19
C ASP A 561 7.57 66.45 1.74
N ALA A 562 6.70 67.22 1.09
CA ALA A 562 5.29 67.28 1.43
C ALA A 562 4.60 65.91 1.26
N ARG A 563 4.94 65.19 0.18
CA ARG A 563 4.42 63.83 -0.09
C ARG A 563 4.93 62.79 0.90
N LEU A 564 6.21 62.85 1.29
CA LEU A 564 6.79 61.95 2.30
C LEU A 564 6.14 62.15 3.67
N LYS A 565 5.86 63.40 4.05
CA LYS A 565 5.11 63.71 5.28
C LYS A 565 3.69 63.14 5.22
N ALA A 566 2.96 63.38 4.13
CA ALA A 566 1.61 62.85 3.93
C ALA A 566 1.56 61.31 3.98
N LEU A 567 2.50 60.62 3.34
CA LEU A 567 2.60 59.15 3.37
C LEU A 567 2.96 58.62 4.76
N THR A 568 3.82 59.32 5.51
CA THR A 568 4.18 58.93 6.88
C THR A 568 2.99 59.06 7.83
N ASP A 569 2.19 60.12 7.68
CA ASP A 569 0.97 60.30 8.46
C ASP A 569 -0.09 59.27 8.07
N ARG A 570 -0.22 58.95 6.77
CA ARG A 570 -1.09 57.87 6.27
C ARG A 570 -0.68 56.50 6.80
N ARG A 571 0.62 56.19 6.86
CA ARG A 571 1.14 54.93 7.44
C ARG A 571 0.73 54.80 8.91
N LYS A 572 0.88 55.87 9.69
CA LYS A 572 0.49 55.88 11.12
C LYS A 572 -1.02 55.72 11.32
N ALA A 573 -1.84 56.27 10.41
CA ALA A 573 -3.29 56.06 10.43
C ALA A 573 -3.65 54.58 10.18
N LEU A 574 -3.02 53.96 9.17
CA LEU A 574 -3.22 52.53 8.86
C LEU A 574 -2.77 51.61 10.00
N GLU A 575 -1.66 51.91 10.68
CA GLU A 575 -1.21 51.19 11.88
C GLU A 575 -2.22 51.25 13.04
N LYS A 576 -2.99 52.33 13.14
CA LYS A 576 -4.05 52.53 14.15
C LYS A 576 -5.41 51.98 13.72
N GLY A 577 -5.51 51.40 12.52
CA GLY A 577 -6.75 50.85 11.97
C GLY A 577 -7.75 51.92 11.51
N GLN A 578 -7.32 53.17 11.29
CA GLN A 578 -8.14 54.31 10.87
C GLN A 578 -8.18 54.50 9.36
#